data_AF-A0A2V8XRN5-F1
#
_entry.id   AF-A0A2V8XRN5-F1
#
_cell.length_a   1.000
_cell.length_b   1.000
_cell.length_c   1.000
_cell.angle_alpha   90.00
_cell.angle_beta   90.00
_cell.angle_gamma   90.00
#
_symmetry.space_group_name_H-M   'P 1'
#
loop_
_entity.id
_entity.type
_entity.pdbx_description
1 polymer ?
#
loop_
_entity_poly.entity_id
_entity_poly.type
_entity_poly.pdbx_seq_one_letter_code
_entity_poly.pdbx_strand_id
1 'polypeptide(L)'
;MARYSAFLGRRVEVQYRAGDILLPASGTFVADSGRSIFLEQNFEQRGQHKHFRWEIPYQCLVRIEEKPDAGVSANAATAPAKPEKAPEVPAASKSTAEPHSAAAAASAGGAPGILPLNHRPKTA
;
A
#
# COMPACT_ATOMS: atom_id res chain seq x y z
N MET A 1 1.23 29.03 8.96
CA MET A 1 2.55 28.42 9.22
C MET A 1 2.51 26.99 8.72
N ALA A 2 3.49 26.57 7.92
CA ALA A 2 3.52 25.24 7.29
C ALA A 2 4.06 24.20 8.29
N ARG A 3 3.18 23.31 8.80
CA ARG A 3 3.50 22.36 9.88
C ARG A 3 4.24 21.12 9.38
N TYR A 4 4.04 20.76 8.12
CA TYR A 4 4.51 19.50 7.55
C TYR A 4 5.49 19.74 6.39
N SER A 5 6.14 20.92 6.37
CA SER A 5 7.13 21.29 5.37
C SER A 5 8.30 20.29 5.26
N ALA A 6 8.63 19.59 6.35
CA ALA A 6 9.66 18.55 6.35
C ALA A 6 9.37 17.39 5.37
N PHE A 7 8.11 17.17 5.03
CA PHE A 7 7.69 16.10 4.12
C PHE A 7 7.68 16.53 2.65
N LEU A 8 7.90 17.82 2.33
CA LEU A 8 7.91 18.31 0.94
C LEU A 8 8.88 17.50 0.05
N GLY A 9 8.37 17.09 -1.11
CA GLY A 9 9.09 16.26 -2.08
C GLY A 9 9.20 14.77 -1.69
N ARG A 10 8.77 14.38 -0.49
CA ARG A 10 8.85 12.99 -0.02
C ARG A 10 7.56 12.24 -0.30
N ARG A 11 7.68 10.92 -0.43
CA ARG A 11 6.52 10.03 -0.52
C ARG A 11 6.00 9.76 0.88
N VAL A 12 4.71 10.04 1.08
CA VAL A 12 4.06 9.92 2.38
C VAL A 12 2.78 9.11 2.27
N GLU A 13 2.39 8.54 3.40
CA GLU A 13 1.07 8.00 3.62
C GLU A 13 0.38 8.83 4.70
N VAL A 14 -0.81 9.30 4.39
CA VAL A 14 -1.63 10.13 5.26
C VAL A 14 -2.90 9.37 5.60
N GLN A 15 -3.23 9.30 6.88
CA GLN A 15 -4.58 8.94 7.31
C GLN A 15 -5.37 10.22 7.56
N TYR A 16 -6.53 10.31 6.93
CA TYR A 16 -7.42 11.45 7.09
C TYR A 16 -8.86 11.01 7.33
N ARG A 17 -9.63 11.87 7.98
CA ARG A 17 -11.04 11.66 8.27
C ARG A 17 -11.91 12.30 7.19
N ALA A 18 -12.78 11.50 6.58
CA ALA A 18 -13.83 11.95 5.67
C ALA A 18 -15.19 11.58 6.25
N GLY A 19 -15.90 12.56 6.85
CA GLY A 19 -17.09 12.28 7.64
C GLY A 19 -16.73 11.42 8.85
N ASP A 20 -17.32 10.23 8.99
CA ASP A 20 -17.04 9.31 10.10
C ASP A 20 -16.03 8.20 9.77
N ILE A 21 -15.46 8.24 8.56
CA ILE A 21 -14.57 7.19 8.05
C ILE A 21 -13.13 7.70 8.03
N LEU A 22 -12.19 6.85 8.42
CA LEU A 22 -10.75 7.07 8.23
C LEU A 22 -10.30 6.45 6.91
N LEU A 23 -9.69 7.27 6.07
CA LEU A 23 -9.21 6.87 4.75
C LEU A 23 -7.70 7.08 4.66
N PRO A 24 -6.96 6.12 4.09
CA PRO A 24 -5.57 6.31 3.73
C PRO A 24 -5.47 7.03 2.37
N ALA A 25 -4.52 7.95 2.25
CA ALA A 25 -4.06 8.52 1.00
C ALA A 25 -2.54 8.39 0.93
N SER A 26 -2.02 8.02 -0.23
CA SER A 26 -0.58 7.99 -0.47
C SER A 26 -0.21 8.84 -1.67
N GLY A 27 0.95 9.46 -1.62
CA GLY A 27 1.43 10.31 -2.69
C GLY A 27 2.70 11.05 -2.30
N THR A 28 3.26 11.78 -3.25
CA THR A 28 4.34 12.72 -3.01
C THR A 28 3.75 13.97 -2.38
N PHE A 29 4.29 14.43 -1.26
CA PHE A 29 3.85 15.66 -0.61
C PHE A 29 4.41 16.86 -1.40
N VAL A 30 3.53 17.64 -2.05
CA VAL A 30 3.95 18.69 -2.98
C VAL A 30 3.79 20.10 -2.45
N ALA A 31 2.86 20.32 -1.52
CA ALA A 31 2.64 21.64 -0.96
C ALA A 31 1.97 21.60 0.42
N ASP A 32 2.27 22.63 1.21
CA ASP A 32 1.63 22.94 2.49
C ASP A 32 1.18 24.41 2.46
N SER A 33 -0.14 24.63 2.43
CA SER A 33 -0.72 25.99 2.41
C SER A 33 -0.86 26.61 3.80
N GLY A 34 -0.56 25.87 4.86
CA GLY A 34 -0.88 26.25 6.23
C GLY A 34 -2.34 25.95 6.65
N ARG A 35 -3.22 25.58 5.71
CA ARG A 35 -4.61 25.15 5.99
C ARG A 35 -4.91 23.73 5.50
N SER A 36 -4.35 23.38 4.35
CA SER A 36 -4.44 22.06 3.73
C SER A 36 -3.05 21.62 3.27
N ILE A 37 -2.83 20.31 3.23
CA ILE A 37 -1.70 19.69 2.55
C ILE A 37 -2.12 19.19 1.17
N PHE A 38 -1.15 19.08 0.27
CA PHE A 38 -1.37 18.59 -1.08
C PHE A 38 -0.46 17.40 -1.37
N LEU A 39 -1.07 16.31 -1.83
CA LEU A 39 -0.36 15.11 -2.26
C LEU A 39 -0.60 14.89 -3.74
N GLU A 40 0.43 14.49 -4.48
CA GLU A 40 0.32 14.07 -5.87
C GLU A 40 0.67 12.60 -6.02
N GLN A 41 -0.15 11.88 -6.77
CA GLN A 41 0.07 10.47 -7.09
C GLN A 41 -0.11 10.26 -8.59
N ASN A 42 0.92 9.71 -9.21
CA ASN A 42 0.90 9.28 -10.60
C ASN A 42 0.65 7.77 -10.65
N PHE A 43 -0.26 7.34 -11.51
CA PHE A 43 -0.60 5.94 -11.70
C PHE A 43 -0.65 5.62 -13.18
N GLU A 44 0.01 4.54 -13.59
CA GLU A 44 -0.08 4.04 -14.95
C GLU A 44 -1.07 2.87 -14.99
N GLN A 45 -2.20 3.06 -15.67
CA GLN A 45 -3.20 2.01 -15.85
C GLN A 45 -3.42 1.76 -17.34
N ARG A 46 -3.11 0.55 -17.82
CA ARG A 46 -3.31 0.14 -19.22
C ARG A 46 -2.66 1.11 -20.23
N GLY A 47 -1.44 1.57 -19.94
CA GLY A 47 -0.71 2.54 -20.76
C GLY A 47 -1.24 3.98 -20.69
N GLN A 48 -2.19 4.27 -19.81
CA GLN A 48 -2.64 5.64 -19.54
C GLN A 48 -2.02 6.14 -18.24
N HIS A 49 -1.33 7.27 -18.32
CA HIS A 49 -0.83 7.99 -17.14
C HIS A 49 -1.97 8.81 -16.55
N LYS A 50 -2.43 8.41 -15.35
CA LYS A 50 -3.38 9.15 -14.55
C LYS A 50 -2.65 9.90 -13.45
N HIS A 51 -3.07 11.13 -13.23
CA HIS A 51 -2.54 11.97 -12.17
C HIS A 51 -3.68 12.31 -11.20
N PHE A 52 -3.46 12.04 -9.93
CA PHE A 52 -4.39 12.36 -8.85
C PHE A 52 -3.72 13.34 -7.90
N ARG A 53 -4.43 14.41 -7.56
CA ARG A 53 -4.00 15.39 -6.58
C ARG A 53 -5.00 15.47 -5.45
N TRP A 54 -4.53 15.15 -4.24
CA TRP A 54 -5.31 15.24 -3.02
C TRP A 54 -5.12 16.61 -2.39
N GLU A 55 -6.21 17.20 -1.91
CA GLU A 55 -6.19 18.30 -0.94
C GLU A 55 -6.78 17.79 0.37
N ILE A 56 -5.99 17.80 1.44
CA ILE A 56 -6.42 17.32 2.76
C ILE A 56 -6.32 18.48 3.75
N PRO A 57 -7.45 19.00 4.27
CA PRO A 57 -7.45 20.01 5.31
C PRO A 57 -6.82 19.50 6.59
N TYR A 58 -6.14 20.38 7.34
CA TYR A 58 -5.53 19.99 8.60
C TYR A 58 -6.49 19.47 9.64
N GLN A 59 -7.74 19.94 9.61
CA GLN A 59 -8.79 19.48 10.51
C GLN A 59 -9.13 18.00 10.31
N CYS A 60 -8.89 17.48 9.11
CA CYS A 60 -9.13 16.09 8.74
C CYS A 60 -7.90 15.20 8.93
N LEU A 61 -6.71 15.79 9.09
CA LEU A 61 -5.47 15.02 9.13
C LEU A 61 -5.29 14.34 10.49
N VAL A 62 -5.23 13.01 10.48
CA VAL A 62 -5.05 12.21 11.69
C VAL A 62 -3.58 11.85 11.88
N ARG A 63 -2.93 11.43 10.80
CA ARG A 63 -1.54 10.96 10.83
C ARG A 63 -0.87 11.13 9.48
N ILE A 64 0.42 11.42 9.50
CA ILE A 64 1.28 11.44 8.32
C ILE A 64 2.56 10.66 8.64
N GLU A 65 2.93 9.78 7.73
CA GLU A 65 4.18 9.03 7.78
C GLU A 65 4.91 9.12 6.45
N GLU A 66 6.23 9.24 6.52
CA GLU A 66 7.08 9.04 5.35
C GLU A 66 7.15 7.56 5.02
N LYS A 67 6.93 7.23 3.75
CA LYS A 67 7.13 5.87 3.23
C LYS A 67 8.40 5.88 2.39
N PRO A 68 9.39 5.02 2.68
CA PRO A 68 10.57 4.92 1.86
C PRO A 68 10.13 4.49 0.45
N ASP A 69 10.43 5.31 -0.56
CA ASP A 69 10.18 4.93 -1.93
C ASP A 69 11.14 3.79 -2.29
N ALA A 70 10.58 2.63 -2.65
CA ALA A 70 11.37 1.43 -2.95
C ALA A 70 12.26 1.57 -4.21
N GLY A 71 12.34 2.76 -4.83
CA GLY A 71 13.08 3.01 -6.06
C GLY A 71 14.27 3.98 -5.98
N VAL A 72 14.47 4.73 -4.89
CA VAL A 72 15.64 5.61 -4.73
C VAL A 72 16.20 5.52 -3.31
N SER A 73 17.03 4.49 -3.11
CA SER A 73 18.10 4.54 -2.12
C SER A 73 19.39 4.74 -2.90
N ALA A 74 19.73 6.00 -3.18
CA ALA A 74 21.05 6.36 -3.66
C ALA A 74 21.54 7.59 -2.89
N ASN A 75 22.38 7.27 -1.89
CA ASN A 75 23.48 8.08 -1.40
C ASN A 75 23.16 9.25 -0.45
N ALA A 76 23.14 8.91 0.84
CA ALA A 76 23.86 9.70 1.85
C ALA A 76 24.73 8.73 2.66
N ALA A 77 25.83 8.29 2.08
CA ALA A 77 26.90 7.61 2.81
C ALA A 77 27.98 8.61 3.21
N THR A 78 28.20 8.78 4.52
CA THR A 78 29.53 8.95 5.10
C THR A 78 29.55 8.18 6.43
N ALA A 79 30.43 7.17 6.48
CA ALA A 79 30.60 6.13 7.50
C ALA A 79 31.59 6.55 8.61
N PRO A 80 32.24 5.67 9.43
CA PRO A 80 31.90 4.31 9.93
C PRO A 80 32.09 4.17 11.47
N ALA A 81 31.56 3.10 12.10
CA ALA A 81 32.20 2.51 13.30
C ALA A 81 31.83 1.03 13.51
N LYS A 82 32.88 0.20 13.50
CA LYS A 82 33.03 -1.23 13.83
C LYS A 82 32.45 -1.59 15.23
N PRO A 83 32.11 -2.86 15.56
CA PRO A 83 33.12 -3.90 15.75
C PRO A 83 32.78 -5.26 15.12
N GLU A 84 33.86 -5.93 14.73
CA GLU A 84 33.95 -7.27 14.17
C GLU A 84 34.40 -8.23 15.29
N LYS A 85 33.66 -9.31 15.53
CA LYS A 85 34.19 -10.68 15.61
C LYS A 85 33.09 -11.68 15.96
N ALA A 86 32.72 -12.51 14.97
CA ALA A 86 32.48 -13.94 15.20
C ALA A 86 33.87 -14.65 15.25
N PRO A 87 34.02 -15.92 15.68
CA PRO A 87 33.43 -17.12 15.03
C PRO A 87 33.04 -18.18 16.10
N GLU A 88 32.58 -19.41 15.88
CA GLU A 88 32.44 -20.33 14.76
C GLU A 88 31.46 -21.45 15.22
N VAL A 89 30.74 -22.05 14.29
CA VAL A 89 29.88 -23.26 14.43
C VAL A 89 30.77 -24.51 14.60
N PRO A 90 30.29 -25.69 15.07
CA PRO A 90 29.55 -26.65 14.22
C PRO A 90 28.57 -27.52 15.06
N ALA A 91 27.72 -28.44 14.59
CA ALA A 91 27.16 -28.91 13.34
C ALA A 91 26.18 -30.05 13.72
N ALA A 92 25.33 -30.46 12.78
CA ALA A 92 24.74 -31.81 12.65
C ALA A 92 23.73 -32.24 13.74
N SER A 93 22.66 -32.96 13.49
CA SER A 93 22.05 -33.57 12.31
C SER A 93 20.74 -34.19 12.82
N LYS A 94 19.71 -34.27 11.98
CA LYS A 94 19.10 -35.52 11.54
C LYS A 94 17.68 -35.27 11.00
N SER A 95 17.56 -35.64 9.74
CA SER A 95 16.38 -35.95 8.96
C SER A 95 15.44 -36.95 9.65
N THR A 96 14.18 -36.99 9.21
CA THR A 96 13.43 -38.20 8.80
C THR A 96 11.95 -38.21 9.24
N ALA A 97 11.11 -38.67 8.30
CA ALA A 97 9.77 -39.25 8.42
C ALA A 97 8.54 -38.34 8.14
N GLU A 98 8.25 -38.20 6.85
CA GLU A 98 7.05 -38.64 6.10
C GLU A 98 5.61 -38.76 6.71
N PRO A 99 4.58 -38.72 5.84
CA PRO A 99 3.20 -38.36 6.12
C PRO A 99 2.31 -39.57 6.41
N HIS A 100 1.20 -39.35 7.10
CA HIS A 100 0.12 -40.34 7.18
C HIS A 100 -1.24 -39.71 6.92
N SER A 101 -1.77 -40.10 5.76
CA SER A 101 -3.13 -40.06 5.24
C SER A 101 -4.25 -40.22 6.28
N ALA A 102 -5.41 -39.61 5.99
CA ALA A 102 -6.63 -40.36 5.69
C ALA A 102 -7.72 -39.42 5.12
N ALA A 103 -8.44 -39.96 4.15
CA ALA A 103 -9.32 -39.29 3.21
C ALA A 103 -10.81 -39.34 3.61
N ALA A 104 -11.61 -38.80 2.67
CA ALA A 104 -13.00 -39.11 2.32
C ALA A 104 -14.08 -38.17 2.89
N ALA A 105 -15.17 -37.82 2.20
CA ALA A 105 -15.58 -37.77 0.78
C ALA A 105 -17.05 -37.30 0.77
N ALA A 106 -17.50 -36.76 -0.36
CA ALA A 106 -18.90 -36.70 -0.86
C ALA A 106 -19.86 -35.68 -0.18
N SER A 107 -20.81 -35.01 -0.85
CA SER A 107 -21.19 -34.87 -2.27
C SER A 107 -22.35 -33.85 -2.38
N ALA A 108 -22.61 -33.40 -3.61
CA ALA A 108 -23.84 -32.73 -4.12
C ALA A 108 -23.98 -31.23 -3.81
N GLY A 109 -24.30 -30.34 -4.76
CA GLY A 109 -24.69 -30.47 -6.16
C GLY A 109 -25.19 -29.12 -6.67
N GLY A 110 -25.22 -28.93 -7.98
CA GLY A 110 -26.08 -27.93 -8.64
C GLY A 110 -25.41 -26.65 -9.16
N ALA A 111 -24.97 -26.68 -10.41
CA ALA A 111 -25.17 -25.58 -11.36
C ALA A 111 -26.32 -26.01 -12.30
N PRO A 112 -27.12 -25.13 -12.94
CA PRO A 112 -26.75 -23.78 -13.39
C PRO A 112 -27.83 -22.69 -13.15
N GLY A 113 -27.43 -21.55 -12.58
CA GLY A 113 -28.27 -20.36 -12.45
C GLY A 113 -28.16 -19.43 -13.67
N ILE A 114 -28.89 -19.77 -14.73
CA ILE A 114 -29.30 -18.91 -15.84
C ILE A 114 -29.71 -17.51 -15.35
N LEU A 115 -28.93 -16.48 -15.70
CA LEU A 115 -29.35 -15.08 -15.54
C LEU A 115 -30.25 -14.70 -16.73
N PRO A 116 -31.49 -14.21 -16.52
CA PRO A 116 -32.38 -13.81 -17.61
C PRO A 116 -31.86 -12.55 -18.31
N LEU A 117 -31.79 -12.62 -19.64
CA LEU A 117 -31.54 -11.50 -20.55
C LEU A 117 -32.64 -10.44 -20.35
N ASN A 118 -32.23 -9.23 -19.98
CA ASN A 118 -33.12 -8.08 -19.88
C ASN A 118 -33.82 -7.80 -21.22
N HIS A 119 -35.14 -7.94 -21.20
CA HIS A 119 -36.05 -7.47 -22.24
C HIS A 119 -35.86 -5.97 -22.48
N ARG A 120 -35.51 -5.61 -23.72
CA ARG A 120 -35.56 -4.23 -24.24
C ARG A 120 -36.96 -3.97 -24.80
N PRO A 121 -37.74 -3.00 -24.29
CA PRO A 121 -38.94 -2.56 -24.97
C PRO A 121 -38.58 -1.66 -26.16
N LYS A 122 -39.20 -1.96 -27.30
CA LYS A 122 -39.20 -1.16 -28.52
C LYS A 122 -40.28 -0.08 -28.41
N THR A 123 -39.90 1.18 -28.60
CA THR A 123 -40.76 2.34 -28.86
C THR A 123 -39.93 3.31 -29.71
N ALA A 124 -40.41 3.99 -30.73
CA ALA A 124 -41.57 3.86 -31.62
C ALA A 124 -41.06 4.29 -33.01
#